data_AF-A0A923Q408-F1
#
_entry.id   AF-A0A923Q408-F1
#
_cell.length_a   1.000
_cell.length_b   1.000
_cell.length_c   1.000
_cell.angle_alpha   90.00
_cell.angle_beta   90.00
_cell.angle_gamma   90.00
#
_symmetry.space_group_name_H-M   'P 1'
#
loop_
_entity.id
_entity.type
_entity.pdbx_description
1 polymer ?
#
loop_
_entity_poly.entity_id
_entity_poly.type
_entity_poly.pdbx_seq_one_letter_code
_entity_poly.pdbx_strand_id
1 'polypeptide(L)'
;MKLTWDDTKLYHSGDDFFAELVSLIRHAKKSVTLESYIFEMDPLSDIILVELQLAIWRGCAVRLLVDGVGSYFWVDALKKRCAAENIPLRVYHPVPGIL
;
A
#
# COMPACT_ATOMS: atom_id res chain seq x y z
N MET A 1 -11.09 -6.72 21.06
CA MET A 1 -11.43 -7.60 19.92
C MET A 1 -10.12 -8.19 19.40
N LYS A 2 -9.96 -9.51 19.41
CA LYS A 2 -8.73 -10.17 18.95
C LYS A 2 -8.76 -10.19 17.41
N LEU A 3 -7.85 -9.46 16.76
CA LEU A 3 -7.61 -9.59 15.31
C LEU A 3 -6.77 -10.84 15.11
N THR A 4 -7.43 -12.00 15.12
CA THR A 4 -6.78 -13.26 14.72
C THR A 4 -7.14 -13.53 13.27
N TRP A 5 -6.15 -13.94 12.48
CA TRP A 5 -6.37 -14.40 11.12
C TRP A 5 -7.10 -15.75 11.15
N ASP A 6 -8.16 -15.89 10.37
CA ASP A 6 -8.93 -17.14 10.28
C ASP A 6 -8.27 -18.17 9.33
N ASP A 7 -7.49 -17.69 8.36
CA ASP A 7 -6.81 -18.51 7.36
C ASP A 7 -5.49 -17.86 6.90
N THR A 8 -4.62 -18.63 6.26
CA THR A 8 -3.34 -18.18 5.68
C THR A 8 -3.08 -18.88 4.36
N LYS A 9 -2.79 -18.10 3.32
CA LYS A 9 -2.45 -18.60 1.99
C LYS A 9 -0.98 -18.33 1.68
N LEU A 10 -0.25 -19.37 1.29
CA LEU A 10 1.15 -19.29 0.88
C LEU A 10 1.25 -19.10 -0.64
N TYR A 11 2.13 -18.20 -1.06
CA TYR A 11 2.47 -17.96 -2.46
C TYR A 11 3.95 -18.29 -2.67
N HIS A 12 4.25 -18.94 -3.79
CA HIS A 12 5.62 -19.28 -4.19
C HIS A 12 6.15 -18.41 -5.33
N SER A 13 5.30 -17.56 -5.90
CA SER A 13 5.62 -16.61 -6.96
C SER A 13 5.19 -15.19 -6.54
N GLY A 14 6.03 -14.21 -6.86
CA GLY A 14 5.69 -12.80 -6.69
C GLY A 14 4.48 -12.41 -7.53
N ASP A 15 4.40 -12.89 -8.77
CA ASP A 15 3.31 -12.57 -9.69
C ASP A 15 1.94 -13.04 -9.14
N ASP A 16 1.88 -14.27 -8.63
CA ASP A 16 0.65 -14.81 -8.03
C ASP A 16 0.25 -14.04 -6.77
N PHE A 17 1.23 -13.67 -5.94
CA PHE A 17 0.99 -12.89 -4.74
C PHE A 17 0.43 -11.51 -5.07
N PHE A 18 1.06 -10.77 -5.98
CA PHE A 18 0.66 -9.42 -6.33
C PHE A 18 -0.65 -9.39 -7.13
N ALA A 19 -0.91 -10.37 -7.99
CA ALA A 19 -2.19 -10.52 -8.66
C ALA A 19 -3.33 -10.69 -7.65
N GLU A 20 -3.15 -11.53 -6.64
CA GLU A 20 -4.14 -11.67 -5.57
C GLU A 20 -4.24 -10.40 -4.72
N LEU A 21 -3.12 -9.80 -4.33
CA LEU A 21 -3.12 -8.55 -3.54
C LEU A 21 -3.98 -7.48 -4.21
N VAL A 22 -3.77 -7.25 -5.51
CA VAL A 22 -4.56 -6.33 -6.32
C VAL A 22 -6.04 -6.72 -6.34
N SER A 23 -6.35 -8.00 -6.54
CA SER A 23 -7.72 -8.52 -6.50
C SER A 23 -8.39 -8.28 -5.14
N LEU A 24 -7.69 -8.50 -4.04
CA LEU A 24 -8.19 -8.30 -2.68
C LEU A 24 -8.48 -6.82 -2.41
N ILE A 25 -7.61 -5.91 -2.84
CA ILE A 25 -7.84 -4.46 -2.75
C ILE A 25 -9.08 -4.09 -3.57
N ARG A 26 -9.19 -4.58 -4.81
CA ARG A 26 -10.32 -4.32 -5.72
C ARG A 26 -11.66 -4.76 -5.13
N HIS A 27 -11.70 -5.88 -4.43
CA HIS A 27 -12.94 -6.43 -3.87
C HIS A 27 -13.21 -6.03 -2.41
N ALA A 28 -12.28 -5.36 -1.74
CA ALA A 28 -12.45 -4.88 -0.37
C ALA A 28 -13.73 -4.03 -0.20
N LYS A 29 -14.40 -4.22 0.94
CA LYS A 29 -15.69 -3.57 1.25
C LYS A 29 -15.69 -2.66 2.48
N LYS A 30 -14.70 -2.81 3.38
CA LYS A 30 -14.66 -2.09 4.67
C LYS A 30 -13.36 -1.31 4.84
N SER A 31 -12.23 -1.98 4.67
CA SER A 31 -10.93 -1.36 4.85
C SER A 31 -9.83 -2.08 4.09
N VAL A 32 -8.77 -1.33 3.76
CA VAL A 32 -7.51 -1.86 3.26
C VAL A 32 -6.39 -1.29 4.13
N THR A 33 -5.50 -2.14 4.61
CA THR A 33 -4.26 -1.72 5.28
C THR A 33 -3.11 -2.41 4.58
N LEU A 34 -2.27 -1.62 3.96
CA LEU A 34 -1.08 -2.09 3.27
C LEU A 34 0.14 -1.51 3.96
N GLU A 35 1.05 -2.38 4.37
CA GLU A 35 2.34 -2.03 4.94
C GLU A 35 3.44 -2.68 4.10
N SER A 36 4.45 -1.91 3.71
CA SER A 36 5.62 -2.44 3.00
C SER A 36 6.93 -1.92 3.57
N TYR A 37 7.89 -2.82 3.73
CA TYR A 37 9.27 -2.51 4.14
C TYR A 37 10.12 -1.98 2.99
N ILE A 38 9.83 -2.38 1.75
CA ILE A 38 10.53 -1.92 0.55
C ILE A 38 9.47 -1.44 -0.42
N PHE A 39 9.56 -0.19 -0.85
CA PHE A 39 8.61 0.38 -1.78
C PHE A 39 9.36 1.17 -2.85
N GLU A 40 9.13 0.78 -4.10
CA GLU A 40 9.62 1.45 -5.28
C GLU A 40 8.45 1.94 -6.12
N MET A 41 8.62 3.11 -6.76
CA MET A 41 7.66 3.60 -7.74
C MET A 41 7.94 2.91 -9.08
N ASP A 42 7.18 1.86 -9.35
CA ASP A 42 7.22 1.09 -10.59
C ASP A 42 5.79 0.82 -11.13
N PRO A 43 5.64 0.16 -12.29
CA PRO A 43 4.31 -0.13 -12.85
C PRO A 43 3.40 -0.96 -11.93
N LEU A 44 3.96 -1.82 -11.07
CA LEU A 44 3.17 -2.60 -10.12
C LEU A 44 2.65 -1.71 -8.98
N SER A 45 3.49 -0.85 -8.44
CA SER A 45 3.11 0.12 -7.42
C SER A 45 2.02 1.07 -7.93
N ASP A 46 2.08 1.49 -9.19
CA ASP A 46 1.05 2.33 -9.82
C ASP A 46 -0.30 1.62 -9.85
N ILE A 47 -0.33 0.34 -10.23
CA ILE A 47 -1.55 -0.48 -10.19
C ILE A 47 -2.11 -0.55 -8.77
N ILE A 48 -1.25 -0.79 -7.78
CA ILE A 48 -1.66 -0.86 -6.38
C ILE A 48 -2.25 0.48 -5.91
N LEU A 49 -1.59 1.60 -6.20
CA LEU A 49 -2.06 2.93 -5.79
C LEU A 49 -3.40 3.29 -6.44
N VAL A 50 -3.59 2.97 -7.73
CA VAL A 50 -4.88 3.13 -8.42
C VAL A 50 -5.98 2.32 -7.73
N GLU A 51 -5.72 1.07 -7.38
CA GLU A 51 -6.72 0.21 -6.73
C GLU A 51 -7.03 0.66 -5.30
N LEU A 52 -6.04 1.20 -4.57
CA LEU A 52 -6.24 1.84 -3.28
C LEU A 52 -7.13 3.07 -3.42
N GLN A 53 -6.90 3.93 -4.43
CA GLN A 53 -7.74 5.08 -4.70
C GLN A 53 -9.19 4.66 -5.03
N LEU A 54 -9.37 3.65 -5.88
CA LEU A 54 -10.69 3.11 -6.20
C LEU A 54 -11.37 2.52 -4.94
N ALA A 55 -10.61 1.92 -4.03
CA ALA A 55 -11.15 1.45 -2.74
C ALA A 55 -11.66 2.60 -1.88
N ILE A 56 -10.95 3.73 -1.84
CA ILE A 56 -11.41 4.95 -1.17
C ILE A 56 -12.72 5.44 -1.79
N TRP A 57 -12.84 5.46 -3.11
CA TRP A 57 -14.07 5.88 -3.81
C TRP A 57 -15.26 4.96 -3.52
N ARG A 58 -15.01 3.67 -3.28
CA ARG A 58 -16.04 2.72 -2.80
C ARG A 58 -16.40 2.91 -1.33
N GLY A 59 -15.74 3.81 -0.60
CA GLY A 59 -15.96 4.08 0.82
C GLY A 59 -15.14 3.21 1.78
N CYS A 60 -14.10 2.52 1.30
CA CYS A 60 -13.22 1.75 2.18
C CYS A 60 -12.29 2.68 2.98
N ALA A 61 -12.06 2.34 4.25
CA ALA A 61 -11.01 2.96 5.03
C ALA A 61 -9.64 2.44 4.58
N VAL A 62 -8.85 3.29 3.91
CA VAL A 62 -7.52 2.94 3.39
C VAL A 62 -6.40 3.50 4.26
N ARG A 63 -5.38 2.69 4.51
CA ARG A 63 -4.12 3.08 5.17
C ARG A 63 -2.95 2.48 4.41
N LEU A 64 -2.02 3.33 3.98
CA LEU A 64 -0.74 2.93 3.41
C LEU A 64 0.39 3.33 4.36
N LEU A 65 1.21 2.36 4.74
CA LEU A 65 2.43 2.57 5.53
C LEU A 65 3.63 2.04 4.75
N VAL A 66 4.66 2.86 4.61
CA VAL A 66 5.94 2.44 4.01
C VAL A 66 7.09 2.75 4.96
N ASP A 67 8.16 1.96 4.88
CA ASP A 67 9.40 2.24 5.60
C ASP A 67 10.24 3.32 4.87
N GLY A 68 10.73 4.30 5.60
CA GLY A 68 11.48 5.44 5.06
C GLY A 68 12.88 5.08 4.57
N VAL A 69 13.50 4.02 5.11
CA VAL A 69 14.82 3.56 4.64
C VAL A 69 14.66 2.69 3.40
N GLY A 70 13.76 1.70 3.43
CA GLY A 70 13.51 0.82 2.30
C GLY A 70 12.76 1.47 1.14
N SER A 71 12.19 2.67 1.35
CA SER A 71 11.55 3.49 0.30
C SER A 71 12.30 4.80 0.03
N TYR A 72 13.53 4.92 0.55
CA TYR A 72 14.29 6.18 0.63
C TYR A 72 14.25 7.02 -0.65
N PHE A 73 14.53 6.42 -1.81
CA PHE A 73 14.58 7.13 -3.09
C PHE A 73 13.21 7.61 -3.58
N TRP A 74 12.13 7.04 -3.06
CA TRP A 74 10.78 7.16 -3.61
C TRP A 74 9.80 7.88 -2.68
N VAL A 75 10.16 8.16 -1.42
CA VAL A 75 9.26 8.78 -0.44
C VAL A 75 8.63 10.08 -0.95
N ASP A 76 9.42 10.97 -1.57
CA ASP A 76 8.89 12.26 -2.04
C ASP A 76 7.92 12.11 -3.22
N ALA A 77 8.24 11.22 -4.17
CA ALA A 77 7.36 10.92 -5.29
C ALA A 77 6.05 10.30 -4.79
N LEU A 78 6.16 9.33 -3.88
CA LEU A 78 5.02 8.66 -3.27
C LEU A 78 4.14 9.64 -2.47
N LYS A 79 4.73 10.53 -1.66
CA LYS A 79 4.00 11.58 -0.94
C LYS A 79 3.20 12.48 -1.90
N LYS A 80 3.84 12.94 -2.97
CA LYS A 80 3.18 13.78 -3.99
C LYS A 80 2.03 13.04 -4.65
N ARG A 81 2.25 11.78 -5.05
CA ARG A 81 1.23 10.94 -5.68
C ARG A 81 0.04 10.70 -4.75
N CYS A 82 0.29 10.25 -3.53
CA CYS A 82 -0.74 10.00 -2.53
C CYS A 82 -1.52 11.27 -2.17
N ALA A 83 -0.87 12.43 -2.09
CA ALA A 83 -1.54 13.70 -1.86
C ALA A 83 -2.48 14.08 -3.01
N ALA A 84 -2.05 13.89 -4.26
CA ALA A 84 -2.87 14.16 -5.44
C ALA A 84 -4.10 13.23 -5.52
N GLU A 85 -3.98 12.01 -5.03
CA GLU A 85 -5.02 10.98 -5.11
C GLU A 85 -5.85 10.83 -3.83
N ASN A 86 -5.57 11.64 -2.80
CA ASN A 86 -6.16 11.55 -1.47
C ASN A 86 -5.96 10.19 -0.78
N ILE A 87 -4.83 9.52 -1.04
CA ILE A 87 -4.47 8.25 -0.38
C ILE A 87 -3.78 8.56 0.96
N PRO A 88 -4.32 8.09 2.11
CA PRO A 88 -3.67 8.29 3.40
C PRO A 88 -2.36 7.50 3.49
N LEU A 89 -1.24 8.23 3.50
CA LEU A 89 0.11 7.70 3.60
C LEU A 89 0.74 8.04 4.96
N ARG A 90 1.44 7.07 5.54
CA ARG A 90 2.43 7.29 6.61
C ARG A 90 3.78 6.72 6.20
N VAL A 91 4.84 7.38 6.65
CA VAL A 91 6.22 6.91 6.47
C VAL A 91 6.77 6.57 7.86
N TYR A 92 7.12 5.31 8.07
CA TYR A 92 7.82 4.85 9.27
C TYR A 92 9.31 5.15 9.16
N HIS A 93 9.98 5.42 10.29
CA HIS A 93 11.39 5.84 10.33
C HIS A 93 11.79 6.85 9.24
N PRO A 94 11.17 8.04 9.24
CA PRO A 94 11.56 9.13 8.37
C PRO A 94 13.06 9.44 8.49
N VAL A 95 13.83 9.32 7.39
CA VAL A 95 15.27 9.58 7.40
C VAL A 95 15.52 11.11 7.47
N PRO A 96 16.23 11.62 8.51
CA PRO A 96 16.43 13.06 8.71
C PRO A 96 17.19 13.72 7.56
N GLY A 97 16.73 14.91 7.14
CA GLY A 97 17.35 15.71 6.07
C GLY A 97 16.67 15.61 4.71
N ILE A 98 15.62 14.80 4.57
CA ILE A 98 14.89 14.55 3.30
C ILE A 98 13.36 14.66 3.49
N LEU A 99 12.88 15.15 4.65
CA LEU A 99 11.44 15.23 4.95
C LEU A 99 11.04 16.56 5.58
#